data_AF-A0A7X3HGM0-F1
#
_entry.id   AF-A0A7X3HGM0-F1
#
_cell.length_a   1.000
_cell.length_b   1.000
_cell.length_c   1.000
_cell.angle_alpha   90.00
_cell.angle_beta   90.00
_cell.angle_gamma   90.00
#
_symmetry.space_group_name_H-M   'P 1'
#
loop_
_entity.id
_entity.type
_entity.pdbx_description
1 polymer ?
#
loop_
_entity_poly.entity_id
_entity_poly.type
_entity_poly.pdbx_seq_one_letter_code
_entity_poly.pdbx_strand_id
1 'polypeptide(L)'
;HRMLKELRRRVRAIRPDIYLLGEIWHDASPWLEGDEYDAVMNYPLQQAVNDFFADSARTAGELAEQLYRCLHLYRRQTTEVLFNLMDSHDTDRLFTRSGSEDAFFQQLALLFT
;
A
#
# COMPACT_ATOMS: atom_id res chain seq x y z
N HIS A 1 10.69 18.52 5.89
CA HIS A 1 11.14 17.18 5.45
C HIS A 1 12.66 17.15 5.20
N ARG A 2 13.53 17.59 6.15
CA ARG A 2 14.98 17.71 5.89
C ARG A 2 15.74 16.41 6.16
N MET A 3 15.37 15.70 7.22
CA MET A 3 16.04 14.47 7.65
C MET A 3 16.01 13.39 6.57
N LEU A 4 14.82 13.13 5.99
CA LEU A 4 14.62 12.08 5.01
C LEU A 4 15.31 12.37 3.67
N LYS A 5 15.31 13.63 3.22
CA LYS A 5 16.07 14.05 2.04
C LYS A 5 17.57 13.80 2.20
N GLU A 6 18.10 14.10 3.39
CA GLU A 6 19.51 13.82 3.71
C GLU A 6 19.79 12.31 3.85
N LEU A 7 18.86 11.56 4.45
CA LEU A 7 18.94 10.09 4.54
C LEU A 7 19.02 9.48 3.13
N ARG A 8 18.09 9.81 2.24
CA ARG A 8 18.08 9.34 0.85
C ARG A 8 19.42 9.62 0.18
N ARG A 9 19.90 10.86 0.26
CA ARG A 9 21.17 11.28 -0.34
C ARG A 9 22.35 10.45 0.15
N ARG A 10 22.48 10.26 1.47
CA ARG A 10 23.61 9.53 2.07
C ARG A 10 23.55 8.04 1.78
N VAL A 11 22.38 7.42 1.93
CA VAL A 11 22.23 5.98 1.78
C VAL A 11 22.38 5.59 0.31
N ARG A 12 21.80 6.36 -0.63
CA ARG A 12 21.98 6.10 -2.08
C ARG A 12 23.41 6.29 -2.56
N ALA A 13 24.19 7.17 -1.91
CA ALA A 13 25.62 7.30 -2.22
C ALA A 13 26.43 6.04 -1.83
N ILE A 14 25.97 5.27 -0.85
CA ILE A 14 26.59 4.00 -0.43
C ILE A 14 26.05 2.84 -1.26
N ARG A 15 24.73 2.79 -1.47
CA ARG A 15 24.03 1.72 -2.18
C ARG A 15 22.92 2.31 -3.06
N PRO A 16 23.17 2.54 -4.36
CA PRO A 16 22.22 3.20 -5.25
C PRO A 16 20.91 2.43 -5.49
N ASP A 17 20.90 1.11 -5.31
CA ASP A 17 19.76 0.21 -5.49
C ASP A 17 18.96 -0.02 -4.20
N ILE A 18 19.28 0.68 -3.11
CA ILE A 18 18.49 0.56 -1.88
C ILE A 18 17.04 1.01 -2.11
N TYR A 19 16.11 0.20 -1.59
CA TYR A 19 14.69 0.54 -1.52
C TYR A 19 14.38 1.22 -0.20
N LEU A 20 13.93 2.48 -0.26
CA LEU A 20 13.52 3.26 0.90
C LEU A 20 12.00 3.21 1.03
N LEU A 21 11.53 2.35 1.93
CA LEU A 21 10.12 2.17 2.27
C LEU A 21 9.75 3.00 3.50
N GLY A 22 8.70 3.82 3.37
CA GLY A 22 8.10 4.53 4.50
C GLY A 22 6.89 3.78 5.06
N GLU A 23 6.73 3.77 6.38
CA GLU A 23 5.49 3.36 7.03
C GLU A 23 4.59 4.59 7.20
N ILE A 24 3.65 4.77 6.28
CA ILE A 24 2.68 5.87 6.31
C ILE A 24 1.31 5.29 6.01
N TRP A 25 0.38 5.47 6.95
CA TRP A 25 -0.94 4.84 6.92
C TRP A 25 -1.98 5.62 6.12
N HIS A 26 -1.67 6.87 5.80
CA HIS A 26 -2.54 7.80 5.07
C HIS A 26 -1.91 8.22 3.74
N ASP A 27 -2.48 9.22 3.06
CA ASP A 27 -1.90 9.82 1.86
C ASP A 27 -0.46 10.27 2.12
N ALA A 28 0.47 9.67 1.38
CA ALA A 28 1.89 9.86 1.50
C ALA A 28 2.48 10.72 0.38
N SER A 29 1.66 11.41 -0.41
CA SER A 29 2.10 12.26 -1.54
C SER A 29 3.26 13.19 -1.17
N PRO A 30 3.26 13.87 0.00
CA PRO A 30 4.36 14.77 0.38
C PRO A 30 5.74 14.09 0.49
N TRP A 31 5.82 12.76 0.63
CA TRP A 31 7.07 12.01 0.77
C TRP A 31 7.45 11.23 -0.50
N LEU A 32 6.62 11.27 -1.54
CA LEU A 32 6.77 10.48 -2.77
C LEU A 32 7.08 11.36 -3.99
N GLU A 33 7.63 12.56 -3.76
CA GLU A 33 8.10 13.47 -4.81
C GLU A 33 9.49 13.09 -5.40
N GLY A 34 10.05 11.96 -4.96
CA GLY A 34 11.29 11.37 -5.49
C GLY A 34 12.58 11.78 -4.77
N ASP A 35 12.49 12.67 -3.77
CA ASP A 35 13.63 13.12 -2.95
C ASP A 35 13.63 12.58 -1.52
N GLU A 36 12.64 11.77 -1.14
CA GLU A 36 12.55 11.07 0.15
C GLU A 36 12.42 9.55 -0.05
N TYR A 37 11.21 8.99 0.04
CA TYR A 37 10.97 7.56 -0.11
C TYR A 37 10.83 7.14 -1.57
N ASP A 38 11.00 5.85 -1.81
CA ASP A 38 10.68 5.23 -3.11
C ASP A 38 9.21 4.78 -3.13
N ALA A 39 8.72 4.28 -1.99
CA ALA A 39 7.32 3.91 -1.81
C ALA A 39 6.94 3.91 -0.31
N VAL A 40 5.66 3.62 -0.06
CA VAL A 40 5.12 3.43 1.30
C VAL A 40 4.40 2.10 1.42
N MET A 41 4.19 1.65 2.66
CA MET A 41 3.24 0.58 2.97
C MET A 41 1.84 1.01 2.54
N ASN A 42 1.25 0.30 1.59
CA ASN A 42 0.02 0.70 0.92
C ASN A 42 -1.23 0.35 1.76
N TYR A 43 -1.32 0.93 2.94
CA TYR A 43 -2.49 0.84 3.82
C TYR A 43 -3.80 1.31 3.18
N PRO A 44 -3.84 2.34 2.30
CA PRO A 44 -5.05 2.68 1.56
C PRO A 44 -5.61 1.52 0.73
N LEU A 45 -4.75 0.75 0.05
CA LEU A 45 -5.17 -0.45 -0.67
C LEU A 45 -5.69 -1.53 0.29
N GLN A 46 -4.94 -1.79 1.38
CA GLN A 46 -5.36 -2.75 2.39
C GLN A 46 -6.76 -2.42 2.92
N GLN A 47 -7.02 -1.14 3.23
CA GLN A 47 -8.31 -0.68 3.72
C GLN A 47 -9.41 -0.83 2.66
N ALA A 48 -9.16 -0.44 1.40
CA ALA A 48 -10.13 -0.57 0.33
C ALA A 48 -10.60 -2.03 0.13
N VAL A 49 -9.66 -2.97 0.17
CA VAL A 49 -9.96 -4.41 0.07
C VAL A 49 -10.70 -4.88 1.31
N ASN A 50 -10.21 -4.55 2.51
CA ASN A 50 -10.86 -4.96 3.76
C ASN A 50 -12.30 -4.48 3.86
N ASP A 51 -12.55 -3.22 3.53
CA ASP A 51 -13.90 -2.64 3.62
C ASP A 51 -14.88 -3.35 2.67
N PHE A 52 -14.40 -3.81 1.50
CA PHE A 52 -15.21 -4.59 0.57
C PHE A 52 -15.57 -5.98 1.12
N PHE A 53 -14.61 -6.69 1.73
CA PHE A 53 -14.87 -8.02 2.29
C PHE A 53 -15.62 -7.96 3.63
N ALA A 54 -15.53 -6.85 4.37
CA ALA A 54 -16.23 -6.66 5.63
C ALA A 54 -17.73 -6.33 5.46
N ASP A 55 -18.12 -5.75 4.32
CA ASP A 55 -19.49 -5.34 4.03
C ASP A 55 -20.05 -6.05 2.80
N SER A 56 -20.88 -7.07 3.03
CA SER A 56 -21.53 -7.85 1.97
C SER A 56 -22.50 -7.04 1.10
N ALA A 57 -22.88 -5.82 1.50
CA ALA A 57 -23.71 -4.95 0.67
C ALA A 57 -22.91 -4.24 -0.42
N ARG A 58 -21.57 -4.18 -0.30
CA ARG A 58 -20.72 -3.52 -1.29
C ARG A 58 -20.65 -4.31 -2.58
N THR A 59 -20.71 -3.57 -3.68
CA THR A 59 -20.66 -4.09 -5.03
C THR A 59 -19.23 -4.13 -5.56
N ALA A 60 -18.99 -4.97 -6.57
CA ALA A 60 -17.72 -5.00 -7.27
C ALA A 60 -17.37 -3.65 -7.94
N GLY A 61 -18.39 -2.86 -8.31
CA GLY A 61 -18.19 -1.52 -8.86
C GLY A 61 -17.60 -0.55 -7.82
N GLU A 62 -18.08 -0.60 -6.59
CA GLU A 62 -17.55 0.22 -5.49
C GLU A 62 -16.11 -0.18 -5.12
N LEU A 63 -15.79 -1.49 -5.15
CA LEU A 63 -14.40 -1.94 -4.99
C LEU A 63 -13.52 -1.36 -6.10
N ALA A 64 -13.94 -1.46 -7.36
CA ALA A 64 -13.19 -0.94 -8.49
C ALA A 64 -12.95 0.58 -8.34
N GLU A 65 -13.95 1.36 -7.93
CA GLU A 65 -13.79 2.79 -7.65
C GLU A 65 -12.75 3.07 -6.57
N GLN A 66 -12.74 2.32 -5.46
CA GLN A 66 -11.74 2.49 -4.41
C GLN A 66 -10.33 2.10 -4.88
N LEU A 67 -10.20 1.03 -5.67
CA LEU A 67 -8.92 0.63 -6.26
C LEU A 67 -8.40 1.70 -7.23
N TYR A 68 -9.27 2.24 -8.10
CA TYR A 68 -8.91 3.35 -8.98
C TYR A 68 -8.49 4.57 -8.18
N ARG A 69 -9.20 4.93 -7.11
CA ARG A 69 -8.79 6.02 -6.24
C ARG A 69 -7.38 5.80 -5.70
N CYS A 70 -7.06 4.60 -5.22
CA CYS A 70 -5.71 4.26 -4.73
C CYS A 70 -4.64 4.41 -5.83
N LEU A 71 -4.93 3.96 -7.05
CA LEU A 71 -4.01 4.09 -8.20
C LEU A 71 -3.73 5.55 -8.57
N HIS A 72 -4.71 6.44 -8.38
CA HIS A 72 -4.61 7.87 -8.69
C HIS A 72 -4.06 8.73 -7.55
N LEU A 73 -3.81 8.14 -6.36
CA LEU A 73 -3.18 8.88 -5.25
C LEU A 73 -1.76 9.32 -5.62
N TYR A 74 -1.03 8.48 -6.36
CA TYR A 74 0.39 8.68 -6.61
C TYR A 74 0.72 8.68 -8.10
N ARG A 75 1.91 9.18 -8.43
CA ARG A 75 2.45 9.11 -9.79
C ARG A 75 2.66 7.64 -10.17
N ARG A 76 2.48 7.33 -11.45
CA ARG A 76 2.59 5.96 -11.99
C ARG A 76 3.86 5.23 -11.53
N GLN A 77 5.02 5.90 -11.57
CA GLN A 77 6.30 5.30 -11.18
C GLN A 77 6.32 4.87 -9.71
N THR A 78 5.67 5.63 -8.85
CA THR A 78 5.50 5.30 -7.43
C THR A 78 4.54 4.13 -7.27
N THR A 79 3.40 4.17 -7.96
CA THR A 79 2.39 3.11 -7.93
C THR A 79 2.96 1.75 -8.36
N GLU A 80 3.87 1.73 -9.33
CA GLU A 80 4.56 0.51 -9.81
C GLU A 80 5.48 -0.14 -8.76
N VAL A 81 5.83 0.58 -7.68
CA VAL A 81 6.76 0.09 -6.63
C VAL A 81 6.19 0.18 -5.21
N LEU A 82 4.89 0.42 -5.06
CA LEU A 82 4.23 0.44 -3.75
C LEU A 82 4.36 -0.90 -3.03
N PHE A 83 4.48 -0.84 -1.71
CA PHE A 83 4.48 -2.04 -0.88
C PHE A 83 3.05 -2.43 -0.58
N ASN A 84 2.44 -3.18 -1.49
CA ASN A 84 1.08 -3.72 -1.32
C ASN A 84 1.10 -4.84 -0.27
N LEU A 85 0.20 -4.75 0.70
CA LEU A 85 0.10 -5.70 1.81
C LEU A 85 -1.36 -5.88 2.23
N MET A 86 -1.66 -7.04 2.82
CA MET A 86 -2.99 -7.34 3.36
C MET A 86 -2.99 -7.44 4.88
N ASP A 87 -1.87 -7.71 5.52
CA ASP A 87 -1.69 -7.65 6.98
C ASP A 87 -0.24 -7.30 7.34
N SER A 88 -0.01 -7.03 8.62
CA SER A 88 1.28 -6.68 9.20
C SER A 88 1.34 -7.14 10.65
N HIS A 89 2.40 -6.77 11.38
CA HIS A 89 2.48 -7.00 12.82
C HIS A 89 1.61 -6.01 13.63
N ASP A 90 1.18 -4.91 13.01
CA ASP A 90 0.33 -3.87 13.60
C ASP A 90 -1.16 -4.02 13.25
N THR A 91 -1.51 -5.07 12.49
CA THR A 91 -2.89 -5.35 12.08
C THR A 91 -3.25 -6.80 12.36
N ASP A 92 -4.55 -7.08 12.47
CA ASP A 92 -5.03 -8.45 12.57
C ASP A 92 -4.59 -9.26 11.34
N ARG A 93 -4.25 -10.54 11.59
CA ARG A 93 -3.89 -11.47 10.53
C ARG A 93 -5.01 -11.57 9.51
N LEU A 94 -4.65 -11.60 8.22
CA LEU A 94 -5.59 -11.63 7.11
C LEU A 94 -6.62 -12.74 7.30
N PHE A 95 -6.17 -13.97 7.60
CA PHE A 95 -7.06 -15.11 7.79
C PHE A 95 -8.10 -14.90 8.90
N THR A 96 -7.70 -14.30 10.02
CA THR A 96 -8.61 -13.98 11.13
C THR A 96 -9.66 -12.95 10.72
N ARG A 97 -9.27 -11.95 9.93
CA ARG A 97 -10.19 -10.90 9.46
C ARG A 97 -11.10 -11.35 8.32
N SER A 98 -10.64 -12.25 7.44
CA SER A 98 -11.39 -12.73 6.28
C SER A 98 -12.66 -13.49 6.63
N GLY A 99 -12.71 -14.14 7.80
CA GLY A 99 -13.88 -14.90 8.25
C GLY A 99 -14.17 -16.21 7.50
N SER A 100 -13.60 -16.41 6.30
CA SER A 100 -13.65 -17.66 5.54
C SER A 100 -12.39 -17.90 4.72
N GLU A 101 -12.16 -19.17 4.38
CA GLU A 101 -11.04 -19.59 3.52
C GLU A 101 -11.19 -19.05 2.08
N ASP A 102 -12.42 -19.03 1.55
CA ASP A 102 -12.71 -18.47 0.22
C ASP A 102 -12.37 -16.98 0.16
N ALA A 103 -12.80 -16.19 1.15
CA ALA A 103 -12.50 -14.75 1.21
C ALA A 103 -10.99 -14.49 1.40
N PHE A 104 -10.30 -15.34 2.14
CA PHE A 104 -8.85 -15.28 2.30
C PHE A 104 -8.13 -15.46 0.96
N PHE A 105 -8.45 -16.50 0.20
CA PHE A 105 -7.82 -16.74 -1.10
C PHE A 105 -8.19 -15.69 -2.14
N GLN A 106 -9.41 -15.14 -2.11
CA GLN A 106 -9.79 -14.03 -2.99
C GLN A 106 -8.98 -12.76 -2.72
N GLN A 107 -8.74 -12.42 -1.45
CA GLN A 107 -7.89 -11.27 -1.10
C GLN A 107 -6.42 -11.50 -1.49
N LEU A 108 -5.91 -12.72 -1.37
CA LEU A 108 -4.58 -13.06 -1.87
C LEU A 108 -4.51 -12.99 -3.40
N ALA A 109 -5.56 -13.42 -4.11
CA ALA A 109 -5.63 -13.28 -5.55
C ALA A 109 -5.52 -11.81 -5.95
N LEU A 110 -6.30 -10.91 -5.31
CA LEU A 110 -6.21 -9.47 -5.54
C LEU A 110 -4.81 -8.87 -5.25
N LEU A 111 -4.07 -9.42 -4.28
CA LEU A 111 -2.73 -8.94 -3.94
C LEU A 111 -1.66 -9.35 -4.98
N PHE A 112 -1.80 -10.54 -5.57
CA PHE A 112 -0.78 -11.15 -6.42
C PHE A 112 -1.10 -11.11 -7.93
N THR A 113 -2.18 -10.42 -8.34
CA THR A 113 -2.55 -10.19 -9.75
C THR A 113 -2.61 -8.71 -10.08
#